data_AF-A0A1I1CMF6-F1
#
_entry.id   AF-A0A1I1CMF6-F1
#
_cell.length_a   1.000
_cell.length_b   1.000
_cell.length_c   1.000
_cell.angle_alpha   90.00
_cell.angle_beta   90.00
_cell.angle_gamma   90.00
#
_symmetry.space_group_name_H-M   'P 1'
#
loop_
_entity.id
_entity.type
_entity.pdbx_description
1 polymer ?
#
loop_
_entity_poly.entity_id
_entity_poly.type
_entity_poly.pdbx_seq_one_letter_code
_entity_poly.pdbx_strand_id
1 'polypeptide(L)'
;MSRRFDPEQIAELAKRVGDLRDGYSKASADLGDGDPGGAYGDLSNAASAGKTMQRFYGGVNTELGAAAKLVDAASQALANAAELMRNDEDQGVHTFGGGRYERA
;
A
#
# COMPACT_ATOMS: atom_id res chain seq x y z
N MET A 1 8.80 -0.64 -31.37
CA MET A 1 9.49 -0.57 -30.05
C MET A 1 8.46 -0.93 -29.00
N SER A 2 8.50 -2.14 -28.46
CA SER A 2 7.66 -2.50 -27.32
C SER A 2 8.21 -1.80 -26.08
N ARG A 3 7.40 -0.98 -25.41
CA ARG A 3 7.81 -0.30 -24.18
C ARG A 3 8.28 -1.32 -23.16
N ARG A 4 9.38 -1.02 -22.46
CA ARG A 4 9.90 -1.89 -21.40
C ARG A 4 9.03 -1.81 -20.12
N PHE A 5 8.27 -0.71 -19.97
CA PHE A 5 7.33 -0.47 -18.89
C PHE A 5 6.11 0.28 -19.42
N ASP A 6 4.92 -0.25 -19.13
CA ASP A 6 3.65 0.31 -19.59
C ASP A 6 3.01 1.11 -18.43
N PRO A 7 2.69 2.41 -18.63
CA PRO A 7 2.09 3.24 -17.58
C PRO A 7 0.76 2.67 -17.06
N GLU A 8 -0.01 1.96 -17.88
CA GLU A 8 -1.24 1.30 -17.42
C GLU A 8 -0.94 0.14 -16.47
N GLN A 9 0.09 -0.66 -16.76
CA GLN A 9 0.53 -1.76 -15.89
C GLN A 9 1.09 -1.24 -14.55
N ILE A 10 1.80 -0.11 -14.57
CA ILE A 10 2.28 0.55 -13.34
C ILE A 10 1.11 1.10 -12.51
N ALA A 11 0.11 1.70 -13.16
CA ALA A 11 -1.10 2.17 -12.47
C ALA A 11 -1.94 1.01 -11.90
N GLU A 12 -2.02 -0.11 -12.60
CA GLU A 12 -2.69 -1.32 -12.09
C GLU A 12 -1.92 -1.92 -10.91
N LEU A 13 -0.59 -1.95 -10.97
CA LEU A 13 0.25 -2.33 -9.82
C LEU A 13 0.04 -1.38 -8.65
N ALA A 14 -0.03 -0.07 -8.89
CA ALA A 14 -0.33 0.91 -7.84
C ALA A 14 -1.67 0.62 -7.14
N LYS A 15 -2.72 0.25 -7.90
CA LYS A 15 -4.01 -0.17 -7.33
C LYS A 15 -3.88 -1.44 -6.49
N ARG A 16 -3.25 -2.49 -7.03
CA ARG A 16 -3.05 -3.76 -6.30
C ARG A 16 -2.24 -3.57 -5.02
N VAL A 17 -1.24 -2.69 -5.06
CA VAL A 17 -0.47 -2.29 -3.88
C VAL A 17 -1.38 -1.51 -2.94
N GLY A 18 -2.17 -0.55 -3.42
CA GLY A 18 -3.19 0.14 -2.62
C GLY A 18 -4.16 -0.81 -1.91
N ASP A 19 -4.65 -1.86 -2.57
CA ASP A 19 -5.56 -2.84 -1.98
C ASP A 19 -4.93 -3.62 -0.80
N LEU A 20 -3.59 -3.76 -0.76
CA LEU A 20 -2.90 -4.36 0.39
C LEU A 20 -3.04 -3.50 1.66
N ARG A 21 -3.19 -2.18 1.54
CA ARG A 21 -3.47 -1.29 2.68
C ARG A 21 -4.78 -1.67 3.35
N ASP A 22 -5.82 -1.91 2.56
CA ASP A 22 -7.12 -2.33 3.04
C ASP A 22 -7.04 -3.73 3.66
N GLY A 23 -6.22 -4.61 3.07
CA GLY A 23 -5.88 -5.91 3.63
C GLY A 23 -5.24 -5.82 5.03
N TYR A 24 -4.24 -4.96 5.22
CA TYR A 24 -3.61 -4.74 6.53
C TYR A 24 -4.55 -4.11 7.55
N SER A 25 -5.37 -3.14 7.11
CA SER A 25 -6.36 -2.49 7.97
C SER A 25 -7.43 -3.48 8.42
N LYS A 26 -7.90 -4.34 7.51
CA LYS A 26 -8.83 -5.42 7.83
C LYS A 26 -8.18 -6.46 8.74
N ALA A 27 -6.95 -6.89 8.45
CA ALA A 27 -6.23 -7.82 9.30
C ALA A 27 -6.07 -7.29 10.74
N SER A 28 -5.81 -5.99 10.91
CA SER A 28 -5.74 -5.35 12.22
C SER A 28 -7.11 -5.33 12.93
N ALA A 29 -8.19 -5.04 12.19
CA ALA A 29 -9.54 -5.07 12.74
C ALA A 29 -10.00 -6.49 13.13
N ASP A 30 -9.71 -7.48 12.28
CA ASP A 30 -10.03 -8.89 12.52
C ASP A 30 -9.20 -9.48 13.68
N LEU A 31 -7.95 -9.01 13.85
CA LEU A 31 -7.10 -9.36 15.00
C LEU A 31 -7.66 -8.78 16.31
N GLY A 32 -8.28 -7.60 16.24
CA GLY A 32 -8.79 -6.88 17.40
C GLY A 32 -7.67 -6.36 18.30
N ASP A 33 -8.04 -5.89 19.48
CA ASP A 33 -7.16 -5.32 20.51
C ASP A 33 -6.51 -6.37 21.41
N GLY A 34 -6.82 -7.65 21.19
CA GLY A 34 -6.30 -8.75 22.00
C GLY A 34 -6.75 -8.70 23.45
N ASP A 35 -7.88 -8.02 23.71
CA ASP A 35 -8.50 -8.04 25.03
C ASP A 35 -9.04 -9.46 25.29
N PRO A 36 -8.46 -10.19 26.25
CA PRO A 36 -8.98 -11.52 26.59
C PRO A 36 -10.30 -11.46 27.35
N GLY A 37 -10.78 -10.28 27.75
CA GLY A 37 -11.93 -10.12 28.62
C GLY A 37 -11.73 -10.93 29.91
N GLY A 38 -12.67 -11.84 30.18
CA GLY A 38 -12.60 -12.77 31.32
C GLY A 38 -11.90 -14.11 31.03
N ALA A 39 -11.36 -14.33 29.82
CA ALA A 39 -10.89 -15.65 29.38
C ALA A 39 -9.76 -16.24 30.24
N TYR A 40 -8.95 -15.39 30.87
CA TYR A 40 -7.90 -15.83 31.78
C TYR A 40 -8.35 -15.91 33.26
N GLY A 41 -9.49 -15.31 33.63
CA GLY A 41 -9.95 -15.25 35.02
C GLY A 41 -9.06 -14.39 35.94
N ASP A 42 -9.48 -14.26 37.21
CA ASP A 42 -8.89 -13.30 38.17
C ASP A 42 -7.61 -13.79 38.87
N LEU A 43 -7.13 -15.00 38.57
CA LEU A 43 -5.89 -15.53 39.15
C LEU A 43 -4.69 -14.69 38.67
N SER A 44 -3.82 -14.28 39.59
CA SER A 44 -2.70 -13.35 39.32
C SER A 44 -1.79 -13.76 38.14
N ASN A 45 -1.59 -15.06 37.92
CA ASN A 45 -0.81 -15.59 36.79
C ASN A 45 -1.55 -15.42 35.45
N ALA A 46 -2.86 -15.54 35.49
CA ALA A 46 -3.72 -15.47 34.31
C ALA A 46 -4.01 -14.00 33.93
N ALA A 47 -4.15 -13.11 34.91
CA ALA A 47 -4.14 -11.66 34.68
C ALA A 47 -2.83 -11.17 34.03
N SER A 48 -1.68 -11.80 34.37
CA SER A 48 -0.39 -11.50 33.75
C SER A 48 -0.30 -12.02 32.30
N ALA A 49 -0.88 -13.19 32.03
CA ALA A 49 -1.02 -13.73 30.67
C ALA A 49 -1.89 -12.82 29.80
N GLY A 50 -3.02 -12.34 30.33
CA GLY A 50 -3.90 -11.41 29.63
C GLY A 50 -3.23 -10.11 29.21
N LYS A 51 -2.48 -9.47 30.12
CA LYS A 51 -1.68 -8.27 29.79
C LYS A 51 -0.61 -8.53 28.75
N THR A 52 0.01 -9.71 28.78
CA THR A 52 1.04 -10.09 27.81
C THR A 52 0.42 -10.26 26.43
N MET A 53 -0.75 -10.90 26.36
CA MET A 53 -1.47 -11.11 25.10
C MET A 53 -1.95 -9.78 24.53
N GLN A 54 -2.57 -8.92 25.34
CA GLN A 54 -3.00 -7.60 24.89
C GLN A 54 -1.84 -6.76 24.34
N ARG A 55 -0.65 -6.81 24.97
CA ARG A 55 0.56 -6.16 24.45
C ARG A 55 1.04 -6.75 23.14
N PHE A 56 1.00 -8.07 23.02
CA PHE A 56 1.38 -8.76 21.78
C PHE A 56 0.48 -8.30 20.62
N TYR A 57 -0.85 -8.30 20.80
CA TYR A 57 -1.80 -7.84 19.79
C TYR A 57 -1.61 -6.36 19.46
N GLY A 58 -1.40 -5.50 20.46
CA GLY A 58 -1.06 -4.09 20.25
C GLY A 58 0.22 -3.90 19.42
N GLY A 59 1.24 -4.73 19.66
CA GLY A 59 2.46 -4.75 18.86
C GLY A 59 2.21 -5.14 17.40
N VAL A 60 1.47 -6.25 17.18
CA VAL A 60 1.13 -6.70 15.83
C VAL A 60 0.31 -5.65 15.08
N ASN A 61 -0.68 -5.02 15.72
CA ASN A 61 -1.47 -3.94 15.12
C ASN A 61 -0.63 -2.72 14.76
N THR A 62 0.39 -2.39 15.56
CA THR A 62 1.33 -1.31 15.26
C THR A 62 2.11 -1.61 13.97
N GLU A 63 2.62 -2.83 13.83
CA GLU A 63 3.34 -3.26 12.62
C GLU A 63 2.43 -3.32 11.39
N LEU A 64 1.20 -3.82 11.53
CA LEU A 64 0.20 -3.80 10.45
C LEU A 64 -0.11 -2.36 10.01
N GLY A 65 -0.24 -1.43 10.95
CA GLY A 65 -0.44 -0.01 10.64
C GLY A 65 0.77 0.63 9.95
N ALA A 66 2.00 0.24 10.32
CA ALA A 66 3.21 0.69 9.64
C ALA A 66 3.29 0.14 8.21
N ALA A 67 2.98 -1.14 8.01
CA ALA A 67 2.92 -1.77 6.70
C ALA A 67 1.87 -1.09 5.80
N ALA A 68 0.68 -0.80 6.32
CA ALA A 68 -0.37 -0.08 5.60
C ALA A 68 0.10 1.29 5.10
N LYS A 69 0.85 2.05 5.92
CA LYS A 69 1.41 3.35 5.52
C LYS A 69 2.48 3.23 4.43
N LEU A 70 3.37 2.25 4.55
CA LEU A 70 4.44 2.03 3.57
C LEU A 70 3.86 1.66 2.19
N VAL A 71 2.85 0.81 2.20
CA VAL A 71 2.14 0.38 1.00
C VAL A 71 1.32 1.51 0.37
N ASP A 72 0.66 2.35 1.18
CA ASP A 72 -0.03 3.55 0.69
C ASP A 72 0.94 4.51 -0.01
N ALA A 73 2.10 4.76 0.61
CA ALA A 73 3.15 5.59 0.03
C ALA A 73 3.71 4.99 -1.28
N ALA A 74 3.93 3.67 -1.32
CA ALA A 74 4.38 2.98 -2.52
C ALA A 74 3.34 3.06 -3.66
N SER A 75 2.05 2.89 -3.34
CA SER A 75 0.96 3.05 -4.30
C SER A 75 0.94 4.47 -4.89
N GLN A 76 1.04 5.50 -4.06
CA GLN A 76 1.08 6.90 -4.51
C GLN A 76 2.31 7.19 -5.40
N ALA A 77 3.48 6.67 -5.02
CA ALA A 77 4.70 6.85 -5.81
C ALA A 77 4.58 6.18 -7.20
N LEU A 78 4.01 4.97 -7.27
CA LEU A 78 3.75 4.27 -8.52
C LEU A 78 2.72 5.01 -9.38
N ALA A 79 1.65 5.52 -8.79
CA ALA A 79 0.64 6.30 -9.51
C ALA A 79 1.24 7.59 -10.11
N ASN A 80 2.06 8.31 -9.34
CA ASN A 80 2.75 9.51 -9.81
C ASN A 80 3.74 9.18 -10.94
N ALA A 81 4.52 8.10 -10.79
CA ALA A 81 5.42 7.64 -11.85
C ALA A 81 4.66 7.31 -13.16
N ALA A 82 3.50 6.65 -13.07
CA ALA A 82 2.66 6.37 -14.23
C ALA A 82 2.08 7.64 -14.88
N GLU A 83 1.79 8.67 -14.10
CA GLU A 83 1.33 9.97 -14.61
C GLU A 83 2.45 10.73 -15.33
N LEU A 84 3.65 10.80 -14.73
CA LEU A 84 4.82 11.40 -15.35
C LEU A 84 5.17 10.74 -16.69
N MET A 85 5.13 9.40 -16.74
CA MET A 85 5.37 8.66 -17.99
C MET A 85 4.35 8.99 -19.08
N ARG A 86 3.07 9.20 -18.73
CA ARG A 86 2.05 9.63 -19.71
C ARG A 86 2.30 11.05 -20.20
N ASN A 87 2.64 11.96 -19.30
CA ASN A 87 2.89 13.36 -19.66
C ASN A 87 4.14 13.53 -20.54
N ASP A 88 5.21 12.79 -20.25
CA ASP A 88 6.42 12.78 -21.07
C ASP A 88 6.15 12.22 -22.48
N GLU A 89 5.25 11.24 -22.59
CA GLU A 89 4.82 10.69 -23.87
C GLU A 89 3.98 11.68 -24.67
N ASP A 90 3.01 12.35 -24.04
CA ASP A 90 2.21 13.38 -24.71
C ASP A 90 3.07 14.54 -25.22
N GLN A 91 4.07 14.97 -24.43
CA GLN A 91 5.03 15.98 -24.88
C GLN A 91 5.94 15.46 -26.01
N GLY A 92 6.37 14.20 -25.95
CA GLY A 92 7.12 13.56 -27.03
C GLY A 92 6.30 13.44 -28.32
N VAL A 93 5.04 13.04 -28.24
CA VAL A 93 4.12 12.98 -29.39
C VAL A 93 3.85 14.38 -29.94
N HIS A 94 3.67 15.40 -29.09
CA HIS A 94 3.53 16.79 -29.56
C HIS A 94 4.80 17.30 -30.26
N THR A 95 5.98 16.99 -29.71
CA THR A 95 7.27 17.49 -30.22
C THR A 95 7.72 16.76 -31.48
N PHE A 96 7.51 15.44 -31.57
CA PHE A 96 7.94 14.60 -32.69
C PHE A 96 6.82 14.30 -33.70
N GLY A 97 5.55 14.40 -33.31
CA GLY A 97 4.38 14.21 -34.18
C GLY A 97 3.93 15.48 -34.91
N GLY A 98 4.32 16.66 -34.44
CA GLY A 98 4.08 17.94 -35.13
C GLY A 98 5.08 18.28 -36.25
N GLY A 99 6.05 17.40 -36.54
CA GLY A 99 7.23 17.72 -37.34
C GLY A 99 7.44 16.89 -38.61
N ARG A 100 6.42 16.69 -39.44
CA ARG A 100 6.55 16.36 -40.87
C ARG A 100 5.40 17.10 -41.59
N TYR A 101 5.58 18.04 -42.52
CA TYR A 101 6.50 18.07 -43.65
C TYR A 101 6.85 19.52 -44.04
N GLU A 102 8.13 19.90 -44.01
CA GLU A 102 8.72 20.82 -44.99
C GLU A 102 10.25 20.75 -44.85
N ARG A 103 10.86 19.81 -45.57
CA ARG A 103 12.28 19.87 -45.91
C ARG A 103 12.47 19.34 -47.32
N ALA A 104 12.99 20.26 -48.15
CA ALA A 104 13.54 20.14 -49.50
C ALA A 104 12.51 20.08 -50.65
#